data_AF-A0A444R860-F1
#
_entry.id   AF-A0A444R860-F1
#
_cell.length_a   1.000
_cell.length_b   1.000
_cell.length_c   1.000
_cell.angle_alpha   90.00
_cell.angle_beta   90.00
_cell.angle_gamma   90.00
#
_symmetry.space_group_name_H-M   'P 1'
#
loop_
_entity.id
_entity.type
_entity.pdbx_description
1 polymer ?
#
loop_
_entity_poly.entity_id
_entity_poly.type
_entity_poly.pdbx_seq_one_letter_code
_entity_poly.pdbx_strand_id
1 'polypeptide(L)'
;MNHKDWDLVNRRLVAKMLSELEYEQVFHAESQGDDRYCINLPGAQWRFIAERGIWGWLWIDAQTLRCADEPVLAQTLLMQLKQVLSMSDATVAEHMQDLYATLLGDLQLLKARRGLSASDLINLNADRLQCLLSGHPKFVFNKGRRGWGKEALERYAPEYANTFRLHWLAVKREHMIWRCDNEMDIHQLLTAAMDPQEFARFSQVWQENGLDHNWLPLPVHPWQWQQKIATDFIADFAEGRMVSLGEFGDQWLAQQSLRTLTNASRRGGLDIKLPLTIYNTSCYRGIPGRYIAAGPLASRWLQQVFATDATLVQSGAVILGEPAAGYVSHEGYAALAR
;
A
#
# COMPACT_ATOMS: atom_id res chain seq x y z
N MET A 1 12.63 3.39 21.78
CA MET A 1 13.47 3.42 20.56
C MET A 1 14.92 3.48 20.99
N ASN A 2 15.82 2.68 20.42
CA ASN A 2 17.26 2.81 20.69
C ASN A 2 17.84 3.93 19.81
N HIS A 3 18.62 4.83 20.41
CA HIS A 3 19.25 5.96 19.72
C HIS A 3 20.04 5.54 18.48
N LYS A 4 20.70 4.36 18.52
CA LYS A 4 21.47 3.83 17.37
C LYS A 4 20.59 3.50 16.17
N ASP A 5 19.44 2.86 16.41
CA ASP A 5 18.52 2.48 15.33
C ASP A 5 17.88 3.74 14.71
N TRP A 6 17.57 4.74 15.53
CA TRP A 6 17.02 6.03 15.08
C TRP A 6 17.98 6.81 14.18
N ASP A 7 19.25 6.94 14.57
CA ASP A 7 20.28 7.59 13.74
C ASP A 7 20.46 6.85 12.41
N LEU A 8 20.52 5.50 12.44
CA LEU A 8 20.69 4.70 11.24
C LEU A 8 19.56 4.89 10.22
N VAL A 9 18.29 4.86 10.66
CA VAL A 9 17.16 5.05 9.73
C VAL A 9 17.10 6.47 9.18
N ASN A 10 17.44 7.48 9.98
CA ASN A 10 17.49 8.87 9.52
C ASN A 10 18.57 9.06 8.47
N ARG A 11 19.79 8.58 8.71
CA ARG A 11 20.90 8.65 7.75
C ARG A 11 20.56 7.98 6.42
N ARG A 12 19.93 6.80 6.46
CA ARG A 12 19.48 6.09 5.24
C ARG A 12 18.42 6.87 4.48
N LEU A 13 17.45 7.45 5.18
CA LEU A 13 16.42 8.26 4.54
C LEU A 13 16.99 9.56 3.95
N VAL A 14 17.89 10.24 4.65
CA VAL A 14 18.60 11.43 4.14
C VAL A 14 19.43 11.10 2.91
N ALA A 15 20.20 10.01 2.93
CA ALA A 15 20.97 9.55 1.77
C ALA A 15 20.07 9.31 0.55
N LYS A 16 18.94 8.63 0.76
CA LYS A 16 17.93 8.40 -0.28
C LYS A 16 17.33 9.71 -0.81
N MET A 17 16.99 10.64 0.08
CA MET A 17 16.42 11.93 -0.31
C MET A 17 17.41 12.73 -1.16
N LEU A 18 18.66 12.87 -0.71
CA LEU A 18 19.68 13.60 -1.44
C LEU A 18 19.97 12.96 -2.80
N SER A 19 20.11 11.63 -2.86
CA SER A 19 20.43 10.96 -4.12
C SER A 19 19.29 11.00 -5.14
N GLU A 20 18.05 10.78 -4.71
CA GLU A 20 16.88 10.82 -5.60
C GLU A 20 16.56 12.25 -6.08
N LEU A 21 16.67 13.26 -5.20
CA LEU A 21 16.41 14.64 -5.58
C LEU A 21 17.53 15.24 -6.43
N GLU A 22 18.78 14.83 -6.23
CA GLU A 22 19.90 15.23 -7.11
C GLU A 22 19.74 14.63 -8.51
N TYR A 23 19.31 13.37 -8.59
CA TYR A 23 19.00 12.72 -9.85
C TYR A 23 17.82 13.37 -10.58
N GLU A 24 16.81 13.82 -9.84
CA GLU A 24 15.70 14.64 -10.35
C GLU A 24 16.05 16.11 -10.58
N GLN A 25 17.33 16.48 -10.46
CA GLN A 25 17.86 17.80 -10.75
C GLN A 25 17.24 18.93 -9.90
N VAL A 26 16.72 18.60 -8.72
CA VAL A 26 16.26 19.60 -7.74
C VAL A 26 17.44 20.47 -7.27
N PHE A 27 18.63 19.85 -7.21
CA PHE A 27 19.92 20.47 -7.00
C PHE A 27 21.00 19.57 -7.61
N HIS A 28 22.24 20.06 -7.66
CA HIS A 28 23.38 19.29 -8.17
C HIS A 28 24.43 19.09 -7.08
N ALA A 29 25.01 17.90 -7.02
CA ALA A 29 26.13 17.63 -6.14
C ALA A 29 27.45 18.11 -6.78
N GLU A 30 28.17 18.98 -6.08
CA GLU A 30 29.49 19.45 -6.47
C GLU A 30 30.55 18.44 -6.02
N SER A 31 31.36 17.93 -6.96
CA SER A 31 32.51 17.10 -6.60
C SER A 31 33.57 17.93 -5.88
N GLN A 32 34.13 17.36 -4.82
CA GLN A 32 35.21 17.95 -4.02
C GLN A 32 36.54 17.18 -4.21
N GLY A 33 36.60 16.24 -5.17
CA GLY A 33 37.69 15.27 -5.33
C GLY A 33 37.55 14.05 -4.41
N ASP A 34 38.28 12.97 -4.72
CA ASP A 34 38.35 11.73 -3.91
C ASP A 34 36.98 11.14 -3.50
N ASP A 35 36.04 11.04 -4.44
CA ASP A 35 34.67 10.55 -4.24
C ASP A 35 33.84 11.34 -3.20
N ARG A 36 34.31 12.53 -2.82
CA ARG A 36 33.60 13.43 -1.92
C ARG A 36 32.72 14.37 -2.72
N TYR A 37 31.50 14.57 -2.20
CA TYR A 37 30.50 15.42 -2.80
C TYR A 37 29.92 16.37 -1.76
N CYS A 38 29.40 17.48 -2.28
CA CYS A 38 28.75 18.52 -1.51
C CYS A 38 27.44 18.93 -2.18
N ILE A 39 26.36 19.04 -1.42
CA ILE A 39 25.09 19.63 -1.87
C ILE A 39 24.83 20.88 -1.03
N ASN A 40 24.71 22.01 -1.71
CA ASN A 40 24.43 23.32 -1.12
C ASN A 40 22.92 23.58 -1.15
N LEU A 41 22.32 23.84 0.02
CA LEU A 41 20.92 24.26 0.19
C LEU A 41 20.90 25.64 0.87
N PRO A 42 19.78 26.40 0.80
CA PRO A 42 19.66 27.64 1.55
C PRO A 42 19.91 27.44 3.05
N GLY A 43 21.02 27.99 3.57
CA GLY A 43 21.40 27.91 4.98
C GLY A 43 22.00 26.58 5.44
N ALA A 44 22.28 25.63 4.53
CA ALA A 44 22.82 24.33 4.90
C ALA A 44 23.75 23.73 3.82
N GLN A 45 24.72 22.93 4.25
CA GLN A 45 25.63 22.22 3.35
C GLN A 45 25.74 20.75 3.77
N TRP A 46 25.35 19.85 2.86
CA TRP A 46 25.45 18.41 3.05
C TRP A 46 26.71 17.88 2.40
N ARG A 47 27.56 17.21 3.17
CA ARG A 47 28.81 16.58 2.70
C ARG A 47 28.75 15.09 2.91
N PHE A 48 29.23 14.32 1.94
CA PHE A 48 29.20 12.85 1.95
C PHE A 48 30.19 12.27 0.95
N ILE A 49 30.45 10.98 1.06
CA ILE A 49 31.14 10.17 0.06
C ILE A 49 30.08 9.43 -0.76
N ALA A 50 30.27 9.40 -2.08
CA ALA A 50 29.37 8.70 -2.98
C ALA A 50 30.09 8.23 -4.25
N GLU A 51 29.55 7.20 -4.88
CA GLU A 51 29.90 6.81 -6.25
C GLU A 51 28.76 7.22 -7.18
N ARG A 52 29.05 7.80 -8.35
CA ARG A 52 28.03 8.10 -9.35
C ARG A 52 27.90 6.93 -10.32
N GLY A 53 26.77 6.24 -10.27
CA GLY A 53 26.50 5.10 -11.16
C GLY A 53 26.27 5.53 -12.62
N ILE A 54 26.18 4.54 -13.52
CA ILE A 54 26.06 4.77 -14.98
C ILE A 54 24.84 5.60 -15.39
N TRP A 55 23.74 5.53 -14.62
CA TRP A 55 22.54 6.33 -14.88
C TRP A 55 22.70 7.79 -14.45
N GLY A 56 23.78 8.14 -13.75
CA GLY A 56 23.97 9.45 -13.15
C GLY A 56 23.44 9.54 -11.72
N TRP A 57 22.90 8.47 -11.12
CA TRP A 57 22.42 8.45 -9.74
C TRP A 57 23.57 8.25 -8.73
N LEU A 58 23.52 8.94 -7.58
CA LEU A 58 24.54 8.86 -6.53
C LEU A 58 24.27 7.73 -5.54
N TRP A 59 25.25 6.85 -5.36
CA TRP A 59 25.29 5.83 -4.31
C TRP A 59 25.97 6.43 -3.07
N ILE A 60 25.17 7.12 -2.25
CA ILE A 60 25.67 7.82 -1.05
C ILE A 60 25.93 6.83 0.09
N ASP A 61 27.14 6.86 0.67
CA ASP A 61 27.40 6.19 1.95
C ASP A 61 26.79 7.01 3.10
N ALA A 62 25.67 6.51 3.61
CA ALA A 62 24.90 7.15 4.68
C ALA A 62 25.70 7.40 5.98
N GLN A 63 26.76 6.65 6.26
CA GLN A 63 27.59 6.86 7.46
C GLN A 63 28.45 8.12 7.37
N THR A 64 28.75 8.55 6.14
CA THR A 64 29.61 9.71 5.87
C THR A 64 28.86 11.04 5.86
N LEU A 65 27.53 11.01 5.82
CA LEU A 65 26.67 12.20 5.82
C LEU A 65 26.97 13.13 7.00
N ARG A 66 27.22 14.40 6.68
CA ARG A 66 27.37 15.51 7.65
C ARG A 66 26.66 16.75 7.13
N CYS A 67 26.08 17.53 8.05
CA CYS A 67 25.52 18.85 7.79
C CYS A 67 26.01 19.79 8.89
N ALA A 68 27.21 20.38 8.69
CA ALA A 68 27.95 21.07 9.76
C ALA A 68 27.99 20.23 11.06
N ASP A 69 27.64 20.83 12.20
CA ASP A 69 27.54 20.17 13.51
C ASP A 69 26.12 19.69 13.85
N GLU A 70 25.16 19.80 12.93
CA GLU A 70 23.79 19.35 13.15
C GLU A 70 23.67 17.82 13.09
N PRO A 71 22.79 17.22 13.90
CA PRO A 71 22.48 15.81 13.78
C PRO A 71 21.82 15.51 12.43
N VAL A 72 22.20 14.39 11.80
CA VAL A 72 21.64 13.96 10.53
C VAL A 72 20.21 13.44 10.73
N LEU A 73 19.24 14.32 10.53
CA LEU A 73 17.82 14.01 10.66
C LEU A 73 17.09 14.28 9.35
N ALA A 74 16.22 13.35 8.94
CA ALA A 74 15.39 13.54 7.74
C ALA A 74 14.45 14.74 7.89
N GLN A 75 13.97 15.01 9.11
CA GLN A 75 13.15 16.18 9.45
C GLN A 75 13.88 17.48 9.12
N THR A 76 15.17 17.58 9.50
CA THR A 76 15.99 18.76 9.24
C THR A 76 16.12 19.00 7.73
N LEU A 77 16.42 17.95 6.95
CA LEU A 77 16.48 18.06 5.49
C LEU A 77 15.13 18.48 4.90
N LEU A 78 14.00 17.92 5.35
CA LEU A 78 12.67 18.31 4.87
C LEU A 78 12.40 19.82 5.09
N MET A 79 12.83 20.37 6.22
CA MET A 79 12.69 21.81 6.49
C MET A 79 13.57 22.65 5.55
N GLN A 80 14.79 22.22 5.26
CA GLN A 80 15.68 22.89 4.30
C GLN A 80 15.11 22.85 2.86
N LEU A 81 14.40 21.76 2.51
CA LEU A 81 13.74 21.61 1.21
C LEU A 81 12.48 22.46 1.06
N LYS A 82 11.92 23.01 2.15
CA LYS A 82 10.70 23.84 2.09
C LYS A 82 10.81 24.97 1.07
N GLN A 83 11.89 25.74 1.14
CA GLN A 83 12.11 26.85 0.21
C GLN A 83 12.43 26.34 -1.20
N VAL A 84 13.27 25.31 -1.31
CA VAL A 84 13.70 24.72 -2.59
C VAL A 84 12.51 24.23 -3.41
N LEU A 85 11.55 23.57 -2.76
CA LEU A 85 10.36 23.00 -3.39
C LEU A 85 9.13 23.92 -3.31
N SER A 86 9.28 25.15 -2.82
CA SER A 86 8.17 26.11 -2.64
C SER A 86 6.97 25.54 -1.88
N MET A 87 7.22 24.76 -0.83
CA MET A 87 6.17 24.09 -0.06
C MET A 87 5.49 25.05 0.92
N SER A 88 4.16 25.00 0.97
CA SER A 88 3.37 25.66 2.02
C SER A 88 3.59 24.99 3.38
N ASP A 89 3.27 25.69 4.47
CA ASP A 89 3.34 25.12 5.82
C ASP A 89 2.47 23.86 5.97
N ALA A 90 1.29 23.85 5.35
CA ALA A 90 0.40 22.69 5.32
C ALA A 90 1.04 21.51 4.61
N THR A 91 1.63 21.73 3.42
CA THR A 91 2.33 20.69 2.65
C THR A 91 3.52 20.11 3.42
N VAL A 92 4.27 20.94 4.15
CA VAL A 92 5.36 20.46 5.01
C VAL A 92 4.81 19.62 6.16
N ALA A 93 3.75 20.06 6.84
CA ALA A 93 3.14 19.31 7.94
C ALA A 93 2.61 17.93 7.48
N GLU A 94 2.04 17.89 6.29
CA GLU A 94 1.64 16.66 5.62
C GLU A 94 2.83 15.72 5.36
N HIS A 95 3.90 16.24 4.77
CA HIS A 95 5.11 15.46 4.53
C HIS A 95 5.84 15.04 5.81
N MET A 96 5.70 15.78 6.92
CA MET A 96 6.20 15.35 8.22
C MET A 96 5.50 14.06 8.67
N GLN A 97 4.18 13.93 8.46
CA GLN A 97 3.47 12.70 8.78
C GLN A 97 3.95 11.53 7.91
N ASP A 98 4.12 11.75 6.61
CA ASP A 98 4.62 10.73 5.67
C ASP A 98 6.06 10.31 5.98
N LEU A 99 6.90 11.27 6.37
CA LEU A 99 8.28 11.07 6.81
C LEU A 99 8.33 10.20 8.06
N TYR A 100 7.57 10.55 9.10
CA TYR A 100 7.58 9.76 10.34
C TYR A 100 6.94 8.38 10.17
N ALA A 101 5.90 8.25 9.35
CA ALA A 101 5.35 6.95 8.97
C ALA A 101 6.41 6.08 8.28
N THR A 102 7.23 6.68 7.41
CA THR A 102 8.36 6.00 6.76
C THR A 102 9.43 5.58 7.75
N LEU A 103 9.85 6.45 8.66
CA LEU A 103 10.82 6.11 9.69
C LEU A 103 10.30 5.02 10.65
N LEU A 104 9.01 5.03 11.00
CA LEU A 104 8.38 3.98 11.81
C LEU A 104 8.43 2.62 11.11
N GLY A 105 8.08 2.58 9.82
CA GLY A 105 8.18 1.36 9.03
C GLY A 105 9.62 0.87 8.87
N ASP A 106 10.58 1.79 8.65
CA ASP A 106 11.99 1.44 8.52
C ASP A 106 12.60 0.91 9.82
N LEU A 107 12.19 1.45 10.98
CA LEU A 107 12.55 0.89 12.29
C LEU A 107 11.99 -0.52 12.48
N GLN A 108 10.74 -0.75 12.07
CA GLN A 108 10.14 -2.08 12.13
C GLN A 108 10.90 -3.07 11.25
N LEU A 109 11.23 -2.71 10.01
CA LEU A 109 12.01 -3.54 9.10
C LEU A 109 13.42 -3.82 9.65
N LEU A 110 14.09 -2.80 10.20
CA LEU A 110 15.41 -2.95 10.81
C LEU A 110 15.37 -3.95 11.98
N LYS A 111 14.32 -3.87 12.82
CA LYS A 111 14.12 -4.81 13.92
C LYS A 111 13.83 -6.22 13.41
N ALA A 112 12.90 -6.37 12.47
CA ALA A 112 12.45 -7.67 11.96
C ALA A 112 13.52 -8.41 11.16
N ARG A 113 14.47 -7.69 10.57
CA ARG A 113 15.57 -8.25 9.75
C ARG A 113 16.88 -8.42 10.51
N ARG A 114 16.91 -8.08 11.81
CA ARG A 114 18.15 -8.10 12.60
C ARG A 114 18.69 -9.53 12.69
N GLY A 115 19.97 -9.70 12.34
CA GLY A 115 20.66 -11.00 12.40
C GLY A 115 20.33 -11.94 11.24
N LEU A 116 19.49 -11.54 10.27
CA LEU A 116 19.21 -12.33 9.08
C LEU A 116 20.20 -11.97 7.97
N SER A 117 20.91 -12.98 7.47
CA SER A 117 21.72 -12.87 6.27
C SER A 117 20.84 -12.83 5.01
N ALA A 118 21.45 -12.56 3.85
CA ALA A 118 20.75 -12.66 2.57
C ALA A 118 20.19 -14.08 2.35
N SER A 119 20.96 -15.11 2.71
CA SER A 119 20.56 -16.52 2.62
C SER A 119 19.36 -16.83 3.53
N ASP A 120 19.32 -16.26 4.74
CA ASP A 120 18.18 -16.45 5.63
C ASP A 120 16.91 -15.81 5.07
N LEU A 121 17.03 -14.61 4.50
CA LEU A 121 15.91 -13.87 3.93
C LEU A 121 15.27 -14.61 2.74
N ILE A 122 16.07 -15.16 1.81
CA ILE A 122 15.53 -15.89 0.65
C ILE A 122 14.89 -17.23 1.02
N ASN A 123 15.18 -17.76 2.21
CA ASN A 123 14.58 -18.99 2.74
C ASN A 123 13.30 -18.74 3.56
N LEU A 124 12.90 -17.47 3.76
CA LEU A 124 11.63 -17.15 4.39
C LEU A 124 10.45 -17.57 3.50
N ASN A 125 9.29 -17.78 4.12
CA ASN A 125 8.03 -17.85 3.39
C ASN A 125 7.86 -16.59 2.50
N ALA A 126 7.37 -16.78 1.27
CA ALA A 126 7.26 -15.73 0.26
C ALA A 126 6.45 -14.51 0.74
N ASP A 127 5.35 -14.74 1.45
CA ASP A 127 4.48 -13.68 1.97
C ASP A 127 5.20 -12.85 3.05
N ARG A 128 5.95 -13.52 3.94
CA ARG A 128 6.81 -12.86 4.92
C ARG A 128 7.96 -12.11 4.26
N LEU A 129 8.63 -12.68 3.28
CA LEU A 129 9.71 -11.99 2.55
C LEU A 129 9.18 -10.74 1.86
N GLN A 130 8.01 -10.83 1.21
CA GLN A 130 7.35 -9.69 0.58
C GLN A 130 7.06 -8.58 1.60
N CYS A 131 6.60 -8.90 2.81
CA CYS A 131 6.37 -7.92 3.87
C CYS A 131 7.66 -7.20 4.31
N LEU A 132 8.82 -7.87 4.22
CA LEU A 132 10.11 -7.32 4.67
C LEU A 132 10.86 -6.50 3.62
N LEU A 133 10.28 -6.30 2.44
CA LEU A 133 10.81 -5.41 1.41
C LEU A 133 10.80 -3.95 1.88
N SER A 134 11.80 -3.19 1.45
CA SER A 134 12.00 -1.78 1.85
C SER A 134 10.96 -0.81 1.28
N GLY A 135 10.08 -1.27 0.38
CA GLY A 135 9.09 -0.44 -0.33
C GLY A 135 9.65 0.17 -1.63
N HIS A 136 8.94 1.18 -2.16
CA HIS A 136 9.28 1.80 -3.44
C HIS A 136 10.68 2.46 -3.42
N PRO A 137 11.56 2.18 -4.40
CA PRO A 137 12.94 2.69 -4.37
C PRO A 137 13.02 4.20 -4.62
N LYS A 138 12.18 4.75 -5.51
CA LYS A 138 12.17 6.17 -5.88
C LYS A 138 11.60 7.14 -4.84
N PHE A 139 10.33 6.98 -4.47
CA PHE A 139 9.66 7.91 -3.56
C PHE A 139 10.35 7.95 -2.20
N VAL A 140 10.73 9.14 -1.73
CA VAL A 140 11.48 9.30 -0.49
C VAL A 140 10.70 8.81 0.74
N PHE A 141 9.45 9.24 0.90
CA PHE A 141 8.55 8.80 1.96
C PHE A 141 7.63 7.66 1.47
N ASN A 142 8.23 6.51 1.15
CA ASN A 142 7.55 5.39 0.49
C ASN A 142 6.56 4.60 1.36
N LYS A 143 6.40 4.96 2.63
CA LYS A 143 5.41 4.36 3.55
C LYS A 143 4.48 5.41 4.16
N GLY A 144 4.52 6.64 3.64
CA GLY A 144 3.54 7.68 3.93
C GLY A 144 2.15 7.28 3.40
N ARG A 145 1.15 7.34 4.27
CA ARG A 145 -0.22 6.88 4.01
C ARG A 145 -1.17 7.89 4.65
N ARG A 146 -1.69 8.82 3.86
CA ARG A 146 -2.45 9.96 4.42
C ARG A 146 -3.66 9.47 5.20
N GLY A 147 -3.80 9.98 6.43
CA GLY A 147 -4.87 9.61 7.35
C GLY A 147 -4.58 8.37 8.21
N TRP A 148 -3.41 7.73 8.06
CA TRP A 148 -3.02 6.61 8.92
C TRP A 148 -2.12 7.10 10.05
N GLY A 149 -2.64 7.03 11.27
CA GLY A 149 -1.81 7.09 12.48
C GLY A 149 -1.04 5.77 12.70
N LYS A 150 -0.22 5.75 13.76
CA LYS A 150 0.60 4.59 14.14
C LYS A 150 -0.20 3.29 14.25
N GLU A 151 -1.38 3.34 14.85
CA GLU A 151 -2.23 2.15 15.03
C GLU A 151 -2.70 1.56 13.69
N ALA A 152 -3.10 2.40 12.75
CA ALA A 152 -3.50 1.95 11.42
C ALA A 152 -2.30 1.37 10.65
N LEU A 153 -1.12 2.00 10.75
CA LEU A 153 0.12 1.47 10.18
C LEU A 153 0.44 0.08 10.74
N GLU A 154 0.46 -0.07 12.06
CA GLU A 154 0.78 -1.36 12.68
C GLU A 154 -0.23 -2.44 12.31
N ARG A 155 -1.52 -2.13 12.30
CA ARG A 155 -2.56 -3.12 11.99
C ARG A 155 -2.58 -3.53 10.52
N TYR A 156 -2.38 -2.60 9.59
CA TYR A 156 -2.75 -2.80 8.19
C TYR A 156 -1.60 -2.62 7.19
N ALA A 157 -0.43 -2.09 7.59
CA ALA A 157 0.69 -1.91 6.67
C ALA A 157 1.56 -3.18 6.55
N PRO A 158 2.02 -3.53 5.33
CA PRO A 158 2.71 -4.79 5.05
C PRO A 158 4.01 -4.94 5.84
N GLU A 159 4.75 -3.86 6.11
CA GLU A 159 6.03 -3.90 6.83
C GLU A 159 5.92 -4.38 8.29
N TYR A 160 4.70 -4.39 8.86
CA TYR A 160 4.42 -4.96 10.18
C TYR A 160 3.99 -6.42 10.12
N ALA A 161 3.54 -6.89 8.95
CA ALA A 161 3.08 -8.26 8.69
C ALA A 161 2.03 -8.77 9.70
N ASN A 162 1.17 -7.86 10.17
CA ASN A 162 0.01 -8.21 10.97
C ASN A 162 -1.15 -8.62 10.06
N THR A 163 -2.05 -9.42 10.61
CA THR A 163 -3.23 -9.92 9.91
C THR A 163 -4.51 -9.37 10.52
N PHE A 164 -5.58 -9.34 9.74
CA PHE A 164 -6.89 -8.85 10.19
C PHE A 164 -8.03 -9.55 9.44
N ARG A 165 -9.23 -9.53 10.04
CA ARG A 165 -10.46 -9.95 9.36
C ARG A 165 -11.01 -8.83 8.48
N LEU A 166 -11.80 -9.24 7.48
CA LEU A 166 -12.56 -8.29 6.67
C LEU A 166 -13.89 -7.98 7.34
N HIS A 167 -14.36 -6.74 7.15
CA HIS A 167 -15.73 -6.37 7.47
C HIS A 167 -16.63 -6.77 6.30
N TRP A 168 -17.85 -7.19 6.58
CA TRP A 168 -18.81 -7.60 5.56
C TRP A 168 -20.06 -6.74 5.61
N LEU A 169 -20.48 -6.29 4.42
CA LEU A 169 -21.76 -5.62 4.21
C LEU A 169 -22.67 -6.53 3.39
N ALA A 170 -23.98 -6.35 3.53
CA ALA A 170 -24.95 -6.74 2.53
C ALA A 170 -25.37 -5.50 1.74
N VAL A 171 -25.39 -5.59 0.41
CA VAL A 171 -25.84 -4.52 -0.48
C VAL A 171 -26.93 -5.06 -1.41
N LYS A 172 -27.98 -4.29 -1.66
CA LYS A 172 -28.99 -4.70 -2.65
C LYS A 172 -28.36 -4.88 -4.02
N ARG A 173 -28.72 -5.98 -4.69
CA ARG A 173 -28.20 -6.39 -6.00
C ARG A 173 -28.38 -5.30 -7.06
N GLU A 174 -29.48 -4.55 -7.03
CA GLU A 174 -29.75 -3.45 -7.97
C GLU A 174 -28.75 -2.28 -7.85
N HIS A 175 -28.08 -2.12 -6.71
CA HIS A 175 -27.10 -1.06 -6.46
C HIS A 175 -25.65 -1.50 -6.73
N MET A 176 -25.44 -2.79 -7.00
CA MET A 176 -24.10 -3.35 -7.19
C MET A 176 -23.91 -3.83 -8.63
N ILE A 177 -22.86 -3.32 -9.26
CA ILE A 177 -22.40 -3.85 -10.54
C ILE A 177 -21.45 -5.00 -10.24
N TRP A 178 -21.94 -6.22 -10.49
CA TRP A 178 -21.17 -7.46 -10.38
C TRP A 178 -20.67 -7.90 -11.76
N ARG A 179 -19.39 -8.27 -11.84
CA ARG A 179 -18.76 -8.86 -13.01
C ARG A 179 -17.97 -10.07 -12.54
N CYS A 180 -18.29 -11.23 -13.09
CA CYS A 180 -17.60 -12.46 -12.77
C CYS A 180 -17.41 -13.25 -14.06
N ASP A 181 -16.31 -13.96 -14.16
CA ASP A 181 -16.16 -14.98 -15.20
C ASP A 181 -17.13 -16.13 -14.92
N ASN A 182 -17.58 -16.79 -15.98
CA ASN A 182 -18.68 -17.75 -15.91
C ASN A 182 -18.38 -18.99 -15.04
N GLU A 183 -17.10 -19.23 -14.73
CA GLU A 183 -16.63 -20.38 -13.94
C GLU A 183 -16.62 -20.12 -12.43
N MET A 184 -16.78 -18.85 -12.00
CA MET A 184 -16.66 -18.48 -10.59
C MET A 184 -18.00 -17.95 -10.06
N ASP A 185 -18.44 -18.46 -8.91
CA ASP A 185 -19.66 -17.99 -8.24
C ASP A 185 -19.37 -17.35 -6.87
N ILE A 186 -20.37 -16.66 -6.32
CA ILE A 186 -20.25 -15.96 -5.03
C ILE A 186 -20.01 -16.95 -3.88
N HIS A 187 -20.58 -18.15 -3.94
CA HIS A 187 -20.42 -19.15 -2.89
C HIS A 187 -18.96 -19.67 -2.83
N GLN A 188 -18.33 -19.88 -3.97
CA GLN A 188 -16.91 -20.21 -4.07
C GLN A 188 -16.03 -19.09 -3.50
N LEU A 189 -16.35 -17.83 -3.79
CA LEU A 189 -15.62 -16.68 -3.23
C LEU A 189 -15.77 -16.58 -1.70
N LEU A 190 -16.97 -16.83 -1.17
CA LEU A 190 -17.23 -16.84 0.26
C LEU A 190 -16.48 -17.98 0.96
N THR A 191 -16.49 -19.19 0.40
CA THR A 191 -15.78 -20.34 0.98
C THR A 191 -14.25 -20.22 0.85
N ALA A 192 -13.74 -19.41 -0.09
CA ALA A 192 -12.34 -19.00 -0.14
C ALA A 192 -11.95 -18.00 0.97
N ALA A 193 -12.92 -17.28 1.55
CA ALA A 193 -12.71 -16.27 2.59
C ALA A 193 -13.17 -16.69 4.00
N MET A 194 -13.99 -17.73 4.11
CA MET A 194 -14.54 -18.24 5.36
C MET A 194 -14.40 -19.75 5.42
N ASP A 195 -13.93 -20.27 6.56
CA ASP A 195 -14.06 -21.69 6.87
C ASP A 195 -15.54 -22.07 7.11
N PRO A 196 -15.89 -23.37 7.20
CA PRO A 196 -17.28 -23.79 7.39
C PRO A 196 -17.95 -23.23 8.66
N GLN A 197 -17.19 -22.99 9.73
CA GLN A 197 -17.71 -22.47 10.99
C GLN A 197 -18.07 -20.99 10.86
N GLU A 198 -17.16 -20.18 10.31
CA GLU A 198 -17.40 -18.76 10.05
C GLU A 198 -18.47 -18.55 9.00
N PHE A 199 -18.55 -19.41 7.98
CA PHE A 199 -19.62 -19.37 6.97
C PHE A 199 -21.00 -19.66 7.59
N ALA A 200 -21.10 -20.61 8.52
CA ALA A 200 -22.33 -20.87 9.25
C ALA A 200 -22.74 -19.67 10.12
N ARG A 201 -21.79 -19.05 10.83
CA ARG A 201 -22.03 -17.84 11.61
C ARG A 201 -22.47 -16.66 10.74
N PHE A 202 -21.84 -16.49 9.59
CA PHE A 202 -22.22 -15.47 8.59
C PHE A 202 -23.63 -15.71 8.06
N SER A 203 -23.96 -16.95 7.73
CA SER A 203 -25.28 -17.34 7.23
C SER A 203 -26.38 -17.13 8.27
N GLN A 204 -26.08 -17.37 9.56
CA GLN A 204 -27.01 -17.08 10.65
C GLN A 204 -27.31 -15.57 10.73
N VAL A 205 -26.27 -14.73 10.78
CA VAL A 205 -26.45 -13.27 10.82
C VAL A 205 -27.17 -12.75 9.57
N TRP A 206 -26.91 -13.35 8.41
CA TRP A 206 -27.61 -13.06 7.17
C TRP A 206 -29.13 -13.30 7.30
N GLN A 207 -29.53 -14.44 7.86
CA GLN A 207 -30.94 -14.77 8.09
C GLN A 207 -31.59 -13.91 9.19
N GLU A 208 -30.88 -13.62 10.28
CA GLU A 208 -31.37 -12.75 11.37
C GLU A 208 -31.69 -11.33 10.89
N ASN A 209 -30.96 -10.84 9.88
CA ASN A 209 -31.23 -9.55 9.23
C ASN A 209 -32.30 -9.64 8.12
N GLY A 210 -32.93 -10.80 7.92
CA GLY A 210 -33.97 -10.99 6.90
C GLY A 210 -33.48 -10.83 5.46
N LEU A 211 -32.20 -11.07 5.21
CA LEU A 211 -31.59 -10.87 3.90
C LEU A 211 -31.88 -12.07 2.99
N ASP A 212 -32.31 -11.80 1.76
CA ASP A 212 -32.65 -12.80 0.75
C ASP A 212 -31.69 -12.74 -0.46
N HIS A 213 -32.07 -13.41 -1.55
CA HIS A 213 -31.30 -13.46 -2.80
C HIS A 213 -31.17 -12.10 -3.53
N ASN A 214 -31.94 -11.08 -3.14
CA ASN A 214 -31.83 -9.71 -3.66
C ASN A 214 -30.66 -8.95 -3.04
N TRP A 215 -29.95 -9.54 -2.08
CA TRP A 215 -28.77 -8.98 -1.45
C TRP A 215 -27.50 -9.69 -1.89
N LEU A 216 -26.40 -8.96 -1.90
CA LEU A 216 -25.07 -9.44 -2.20
C LEU A 216 -24.10 -9.16 -1.04
N PRO A 217 -23.27 -10.14 -0.65
CA PRO A 217 -22.20 -9.91 0.31
C PRO A 217 -21.08 -9.08 -0.33
N LEU A 218 -20.62 -8.05 0.36
CA LEU A 218 -19.54 -7.17 -0.06
C LEU A 218 -18.45 -7.15 1.02
N PRO A 219 -17.26 -7.72 0.76
CA PRO A 219 -16.13 -7.59 1.68
C PRO A 219 -15.56 -6.18 1.64
N VAL A 220 -15.15 -5.69 2.81
CA VAL A 220 -14.64 -4.33 3.03
C VAL A 220 -13.40 -4.39 3.90
N HIS A 221 -12.37 -3.63 3.52
CA HIS A 221 -11.19 -3.49 4.36
C HIS A 221 -11.59 -2.79 5.67
N PRO A 222 -11.22 -3.29 6.86
CA PRO A 222 -11.70 -2.75 8.14
C PRO A 222 -11.39 -1.26 8.34
N TRP A 223 -10.21 -0.79 7.90
CA TRP A 223 -9.92 0.64 7.86
C TRP A 223 -10.90 1.45 6.99
N GLN A 224 -11.25 0.96 5.79
CA GLN A 224 -12.19 1.63 4.89
C GLN A 224 -13.60 1.65 5.48
N TRP A 225 -14.00 0.59 6.19
CA TRP A 225 -15.24 0.59 6.98
C TRP A 225 -15.21 1.70 8.03
N GLN A 226 -14.22 1.67 8.91
CA GLN A 226 -14.14 2.55 10.08
C GLN A 226 -14.00 4.03 9.71
N GLN A 227 -13.16 4.37 8.73
CA GLN A 227 -12.77 5.75 8.44
C GLN A 227 -13.57 6.40 7.31
N LYS A 228 -14.34 5.61 6.57
CA LYS A 228 -15.07 6.08 5.38
C LYS A 228 -16.50 5.57 5.39
N ILE A 229 -16.72 4.29 5.13
CA ILE A 229 -18.05 3.79 4.78
C ILE A 229 -19.05 3.98 5.93
N ALA A 230 -18.66 3.74 7.18
CA ALA A 230 -19.56 3.90 8.33
C ALA A 230 -20.09 5.35 8.50
N THR A 231 -19.39 6.35 7.96
CA THR A 231 -19.81 7.77 8.02
C THR A 231 -20.29 8.27 6.66
N ASP A 232 -19.47 8.11 5.62
CA ASP A 232 -19.71 8.68 4.28
C ASP A 232 -20.93 8.05 3.58
N PHE A 233 -21.32 6.83 3.97
CA PHE A 233 -22.48 6.10 3.44
C PHE A 233 -23.59 5.94 4.50
N ILE A 234 -23.60 6.74 5.58
CA ILE A 234 -24.57 6.61 6.67
C ILE A 234 -26.04 6.69 6.18
N ALA A 235 -26.29 7.46 5.13
CA ALA A 235 -27.61 7.55 4.50
C ALA A 235 -28.05 6.21 3.88
N ASP A 236 -27.16 5.52 3.16
CA ASP A 236 -27.47 4.22 2.56
C ASP A 236 -27.79 3.14 3.62
N PHE A 237 -27.17 3.23 4.81
CA PHE A 237 -27.54 2.39 5.95
C PHE A 237 -28.90 2.76 6.53
N ALA A 238 -29.16 4.06 6.76
CA ALA A 238 -30.42 4.54 7.32
C ALA A 238 -31.63 4.22 6.42
N GLU A 239 -31.43 4.22 5.10
CA GLU A 239 -32.46 3.89 4.11
C GLU A 239 -32.60 2.39 3.82
N GLY A 240 -31.78 1.54 4.45
CA GLY A 240 -31.81 0.10 4.23
C GLY A 240 -31.38 -0.32 2.82
N ARG A 241 -30.48 0.45 2.19
CA ARG A 241 -29.80 0.07 0.93
C ARG A 241 -28.55 -0.79 1.20
N MET A 242 -27.96 -0.62 2.38
CA MET A 242 -26.84 -1.39 2.90
C MET A 242 -27.10 -1.87 4.33
N VAL A 243 -26.58 -3.04 4.69
CA VAL A 243 -26.60 -3.57 6.05
C VAL A 243 -25.19 -3.95 6.46
N SER A 244 -24.76 -3.52 7.65
CA SER A 244 -23.47 -3.92 8.22
C SER A 244 -23.61 -5.25 8.95
N LEU A 245 -22.86 -6.26 8.54
CA LEU A 245 -22.91 -7.60 9.14
C LEU A 245 -21.84 -7.78 10.24
N GLY A 246 -20.71 -7.09 10.12
CA GLY A 246 -19.58 -7.21 11.04
C GLY A 246 -18.37 -7.93 10.42
N GLU A 247 -17.43 -8.35 11.25
CA GLU A 247 -16.21 -9.05 10.82
C GLU A 247 -16.41 -10.57 10.80
N PHE A 248 -16.02 -11.21 9.69
CA PHE A 248 -16.13 -12.67 9.51
C PHE A 248 -14.97 -13.23 8.71
N GLY A 249 -14.71 -14.51 8.94
CA GLY A 249 -13.84 -15.33 8.11
C GLY A 249 -12.38 -15.31 8.51
N ASP A 250 -11.56 -15.54 7.50
CA ASP A 250 -10.12 -15.74 7.58
C ASP A 250 -9.36 -14.46 7.92
N GLN A 251 -8.11 -14.65 8.30
CA GLN A 251 -7.12 -13.59 8.52
C GLN A 251 -6.42 -13.25 7.22
N TRP A 252 -6.33 -11.97 6.90
CA TRP A 252 -5.75 -11.45 5.68
C TRP A 252 -4.49 -10.64 5.96
N LEU A 253 -3.48 -10.79 5.11
CA LEU A 253 -2.19 -10.11 5.17
C LEU A 253 -2.07 -9.13 4.02
N ALA A 254 -1.75 -7.86 4.31
CA ALA A 254 -1.54 -6.86 3.28
C ALA A 254 -0.28 -7.15 2.45
N GLN A 255 -0.40 -7.05 1.12
CA GLN A 255 0.74 -7.05 0.20
C GLN A 255 1.37 -5.65 0.08
N GLN A 256 2.44 -5.52 -0.71
CA GLN A 256 3.10 -4.22 -0.96
C GLN A 256 2.18 -3.17 -1.60
N SER A 257 1.15 -3.60 -2.34
CA SER A 257 0.13 -2.70 -2.89
C SER A 257 -0.79 -2.10 -1.82
N LEU A 258 -0.69 -2.56 -0.58
CA LEU A 258 -1.51 -2.30 0.60
C LEU A 258 -2.95 -2.84 0.51
N ARG A 259 -3.58 -2.62 -0.64
CA ARG A 259 -5.00 -2.90 -0.86
C ARG A 259 -5.30 -4.31 -1.38
N THR A 260 -4.28 -4.99 -1.92
CA THR A 260 -4.35 -6.42 -2.23
C THR A 260 -3.91 -7.18 -1.00
N LEU A 261 -4.69 -8.19 -0.61
CA LEU A 261 -4.49 -8.97 0.59
C LEU A 261 -4.39 -10.45 0.23
N THR A 262 -3.46 -11.15 0.87
CA THR A 262 -3.31 -12.59 0.78
C THR A 262 -3.93 -13.25 2.00
N ASN A 263 -4.65 -14.35 1.77
CA ASN A 263 -5.24 -15.13 2.86
C ASN A 263 -4.13 -15.82 3.67
N ALA A 264 -3.97 -15.42 4.93
CA ALA A 264 -2.96 -15.94 5.84
C ALA A 264 -3.46 -17.16 6.64
N SER A 265 -4.77 -17.39 6.70
CA SER A 265 -5.35 -18.57 7.36
C SER A 265 -5.28 -19.80 6.46
N ARG A 266 -5.58 -19.66 5.17
CA ARG A 266 -5.72 -20.77 4.22
C ARG A 266 -5.19 -20.39 2.85
N ARG A 267 -4.38 -21.27 2.24
CA ARG A 267 -3.93 -21.11 0.86
C ARG A 267 -5.04 -21.53 -0.11
N GLY A 268 -5.77 -20.54 -0.64
CA GLY A 268 -6.93 -20.76 -1.52
C GLY A 268 -6.74 -20.39 -2.99
N GLY A 269 -5.57 -19.87 -3.39
CA GLY A 269 -5.28 -19.48 -4.78
C GLY A 269 -5.91 -18.15 -5.24
N LEU A 270 -6.63 -17.44 -4.36
CA LEU A 270 -7.21 -16.13 -4.63
C LEU A 270 -6.73 -15.10 -3.60
N ASP A 271 -6.16 -14.01 -4.09
CA ASP A 271 -5.98 -12.78 -3.32
C ASP A 271 -7.24 -11.90 -3.46
N ILE A 272 -7.48 -11.03 -2.49
CA ILE A 272 -8.58 -10.06 -2.55
C ILE A 272 -8.05 -8.63 -2.62
N LYS A 273 -8.68 -7.79 -3.44
CA LYS A 273 -8.29 -6.38 -3.60
C LYS A 273 -9.45 -5.47 -3.23
N LEU A 274 -9.25 -4.67 -2.19
CA LEU A 274 -10.32 -3.87 -1.58
C LEU A 274 -10.06 -2.36 -1.75
N PRO A 275 -11.08 -1.51 -1.84
CA PRO A 275 -10.87 -0.07 -1.85
C PRO A 275 -10.20 0.42 -0.57
N LEU A 276 -9.18 1.27 -0.71
CA LEU A 276 -8.58 2.04 0.38
C LEU A 276 -8.48 3.51 -0.02
N THR A 277 -9.34 4.35 0.56
CA THR A 277 -9.43 5.79 0.24
C THR A 277 -8.36 6.56 1.00
N ILE A 278 -7.10 6.24 0.70
CA ILE A 278 -5.91 6.93 1.19
C ILE A 278 -5.08 7.43 0.04
N TYR A 279 -4.37 8.53 0.27
CA TYR A 279 -3.28 8.96 -0.60
C TYR A 279 -2.00 8.25 -0.17
N ASN A 280 -1.36 7.53 -1.09
CA ASN A 280 -0.09 6.84 -0.85
C ASN A 280 0.80 7.05 -2.06
N THR A 281 2.01 7.58 -1.82
CA THR A 281 2.92 8.15 -2.80
C THR A 281 2.29 9.29 -3.60
N SER A 282 1.75 9.01 -4.78
CA SER A 282 1.29 9.99 -5.76
C SER A 282 -0.16 9.77 -6.20
N CYS A 283 -0.91 8.86 -5.55
CA CYS A 283 -2.29 8.62 -5.92
C CYS A 283 -3.17 8.11 -4.77
N TYR A 284 -4.47 8.35 -4.91
CA TYR A 284 -5.47 7.69 -4.08
C TYR A 284 -5.55 6.20 -4.43
N ARG A 285 -5.54 5.34 -3.41
CA ARG A 285 -5.61 3.88 -3.56
C ARG A 285 -7.03 3.33 -3.70
N GLY A 286 -7.96 4.15 -4.18
CA GLY A 286 -9.31 3.75 -4.57
C GLY A 286 -9.34 2.90 -5.84
N ILE A 287 -10.49 2.27 -6.12
CA ILE A 287 -10.70 1.45 -7.32
C ILE A 287 -11.91 2.01 -8.07
N PRO A 288 -11.71 2.87 -9.08
CA PRO A 288 -12.84 3.49 -9.79
C PRO A 288 -13.67 2.46 -10.55
N GLY A 289 -15.00 2.51 -10.42
CA GLY A 289 -15.93 1.52 -10.99
C GLY A 289 -15.78 1.30 -12.50
N ARG A 290 -15.45 2.35 -13.27
CA ARG A 290 -15.21 2.24 -14.72
C ARG A 290 -14.10 1.24 -15.09
N TYR A 291 -13.07 1.11 -14.24
CA TYR A 291 -11.96 0.17 -14.49
C TYR A 291 -12.30 -1.23 -13.98
N ILE A 292 -13.06 -1.34 -12.89
CA ILE A 292 -13.53 -2.61 -12.31
C ILE A 292 -14.36 -3.39 -13.35
N ALA A 293 -15.22 -2.68 -14.10
CA ALA A 293 -16.08 -3.31 -15.11
C ALA A 293 -15.30 -3.96 -16.27
N ALA A 294 -14.08 -3.51 -16.55
CA ALA A 294 -13.27 -3.97 -17.68
C ALA A 294 -12.15 -4.95 -17.30
N GLY A 295 -11.79 -5.03 -16.01
CA GLY A 295 -10.69 -5.86 -15.50
C GLY A 295 -10.74 -7.32 -15.98
N PRO A 296 -11.83 -8.06 -15.71
CA PRO A 296 -11.94 -9.46 -16.14
C PRO A 296 -11.79 -9.66 -17.66
N LEU A 297 -12.31 -8.73 -18.46
CA LEU A 297 -12.20 -8.81 -19.92
C LEU A 297 -10.75 -8.58 -20.38
N ALA A 298 -10.06 -7.58 -19.81
CA ALA A 298 -8.66 -7.29 -20.12
C ALA A 298 -7.75 -8.44 -19.71
N SER A 299 -7.96 -9.03 -18.52
CA SER A 299 -7.22 -10.20 -18.05
C SER A 299 -7.35 -11.38 -19.01
N ARG A 300 -8.59 -11.72 -19.43
CA ARG A 300 -8.82 -12.83 -20.38
C ARG A 300 -8.17 -12.58 -21.73
N TRP A 301 -8.28 -11.36 -22.26
CA TRP A 301 -7.64 -11.00 -23.51
C TRP A 301 -6.11 -11.14 -23.43
N LEU A 302 -5.48 -10.65 -22.36
CA LEU A 302 -4.04 -10.81 -22.14
C LEU A 302 -3.63 -12.28 -21.97
N GLN A 303 -4.40 -13.07 -21.22
CA GLN A 303 -4.17 -14.51 -21.08
C GLN A 303 -4.19 -15.21 -22.45
N GLN A 304 -5.15 -14.86 -23.31
CA GLN A 304 -5.23 -15.40 -24.67
C GLN A 304 -4.03 -15.00 -25.53
N VAL A 305 -3.59 -13.73 -25.45
CA VAL A 305 -2.40 -13.25 -26.16
C VAL A 305 -1.16 -14.04 -25.71
N PHE A 306 -0.96 -14.20 -24.41
CA PHE A 306 0.21 -14.90 -23.84
C PHE A 306 0.19 -16.41 -24.11
N ALA A 307 -0.99 -17.01 -24.28
CA ALA A 307 -1.14 -18.41 -24.66
C ALA A 307 -0.92 -18.67 -26.16
N THR A 308 -1.04 -17.63 -27.00
CA THR A 308 -1.01 -17.77 -28.47
C THR A 308 0.30 -17.27 -29.09
N ASP A 309 0.88 -16.20 -28.54
CA ASP A 309 2.12 -15.63 -29.05
C ASP A 309 3.33 -16.51 -28.71
N ALA A 310 4.05 -16.98 -29.75
CA ALA A 310 5.14 -17.94 -29.58
C ALA A 310 6.30 -17.39 -28.72
N THR A 311 6.60 -16.09 -28.81
CA THR A 311 7.65 -15.45 -28.01
C THR A 311 7.25 -15.38 -26.54
N LEU A 312 6.00 -15.03 -26.25
CA LEU A 312 5.49 -14.98 -24.89
C LEU A 312 5.37 -16.37 -24.26
N VAL A 313 4.91 -17.38 -25.01
CA VAL A 313 4.90 -18.78 -24.56
C VAL A 313 6.30 -19.25 -24.21
N GLN A 314 7.29 -19.00 -25.07
CA GLN A 314 8.69 -19.38 -24.82
C GLN A 314 9.28 -18.67 -23.59
N SER A 315 8.84 -17.45 -23.28
CA SER A 315 9.29 -16.72 -22.09
C SER A 315 8.79 -17.32 -20.78
N GLY A 316 7.72 -18.12 -20.81
CA GLY A 316 7.07 -18.67 -19.61
C GLY A 316 6.30 -17.63 -18.78
N ALA A 317 6.05 -16.45 -19.32
CA ALA A 317 5.32 -15.39 -18.62
C ALA A 317 3.86 -15.78 -18.35
N VAL A 318 3.35 -15.47 -17.15
CA VAL A 318 2.00 -15.81 -16.70
C VAL A 318 1.22 -14.56 -16.36
N ILE A 319 -0.04 -14.52 -16.80
CA ILE A 319 -1.00 -13.47 -16.44
C ILE A 319 -1.93 -13.98 -15.35
N LEU A 320 -1.77 -13.44 -14.14
CA LEU A 320 -2.74 -13.63 -13.05
C LEU A 320 -4.00 -12.81 -13.36
N GLY A 321 -5.13 -13.49 -13.55
CA GLY A 321 -6.39 -12.85 -13.90
C GLY A 321 -7.14 -12.26 -12.71
N GLU A 322 -8.04 -11.31 -12.98
CA GLU A 322 -9.04 -10.82 -12.02
C GLU A 322 -10.41 -11.44 -12.37
N PRO A 323 -10.75 -12.66 -11.90
CA PRO A 323 -11.92 -13.42 -12.35
C PRO A 323 -13.25 -12.86 -11.85
N ALA A 324 -13.25 -12.11 -10.75
CA ALA A 324 -14.44 -11.52 -10.16
C ALA A 324 -14.17 -10.09 -9.68
N ALA A 325 -15.14 -9.20 -9.90
CA ALA A 325 -15.04 -7.80 -9.55
C ALA A 325 -16.44 -7.22 -9.29
N GLY A 326 -16.56 -6.39 -8.26
CA GLY A 326 -17.81 -5.77 -7.88
C GLY A 326 -17.62 -4.35 -7.41
N TYR A 327 -18.58 -3.48 -7.70
CA TYR A 327 -18.61 -2.13 -7.13
C TYR A 327 -20.01 -1.61 -6.93
N VAL A 328 -20.14 -0.68 -6.00
CA VAL A 328 -21.36 0.09 -5.73
C VAL A 328 -21.15 1.51 -6.21
N SER A 329 -22.21 2.11 -6.76
CA SER A 329 -22.22 3.54 -7.09
C SER A 329 -22.93 4.29 -5.97
N HIS A 330 -22.30 5.34 -5.43
CA HIS A 330 -22.95 6.25 -4.49
C HIS A 330 -23.60 7.39 -5.27
N GLU A 331 -24.91 7.61 -5.11
CA GLU A 331 -25.67 8.58 -5.90
C GLU A 331 -25.10 10.01 -5.79
N GLY A 332 -24.87 10.49 -4.56
CA GLY A 332 -24.29 11.81 -4.32
C GLY A 332 -22.93 12.03 -4.99
N TYR A 333 -21.96 11.12 -4.80
CA TYR A 333 -20.65 11.22 -5.45
C TYR A 333 -20.72 11.02 -6.97
N ALA A 334 -21.62 10.18 -7.48
CA ALA A 334 -21.80 9.96 -8.91
C ALA A 334 -22.36 11.21 -9.63
N ALA A 335 -23.08 12.07 -8.92
CA ALA A 335 -23.62 13.32 -9.43
C ALA A 335 -22.59 14.46 -9.50
N LEU A 336 -21.42 14.32 -8.88
CA LEU A 336 -20.37 15.35 -8.91
C LEU A 336 -19.81 15.51 -10.34
N ALA A 337 -19.60 16.76 -10.75
CA ALA A 337 -18.97 17.06 -12.03
C ALA A 337 -17.52 16.54 -12.03
N ARG A 338 -17.11 15.93 -13.15
CA ARG A 338 -15.76 15.36 -13.30
C ARG A 338 -14.70 16.42 -13.56
#